data_AF-A0A0X3P3Q0-F1
#
_entry.id   AF-A0A0X3P3Q0-F1
#
_cell.length_a   1.000
_cell.length_b   1.000
_cell.length_c   1.000
_cell.angle_alpha   90.00
_cell.angle_beta   90.00
_cell.angle_gamma   90.00
#
_symmetry.space_group_name_H-M   'P 1'
#
loop_
_entity.id
_entity.type
_entity.pdbx_description
1 polymer ?
#
loop_
_entity_poly.entity_id
_entity_poly.type
_entity_poly.pdbx_seq_one_letter_code
_entity_poly.pdbx_strand_id
1 'polypeptide(L)'
;MPTDDEGDMAQSIPNPPAIKVGNMRVATKHRDSNEKALTSVEYNKQAKEYNSEIVVHPQHDFLTKEELEFHDKTVRDSQNKPEPKVSKPTQPIMRICHQP
;
A
#
# COMPACT_ATOMS: atom_id res chain seq x y z
N MET A 1 12.72 47.22 -25.94
CA MET A 1 12.06 45.92 -26.18
C MET A 1 12.87 44.87 -25.42
N PRO A 2 12.25 43.97 -24.63
CA PRO A 2 10.85 43.58 -24.63
C PRO A 2 10.03 44.18 -23.47
N THR A 3 8.73 44.27 -23.74
CA THR A 3 7.60 44.59 -22.87
C THR A 3 6.82 43.30 -22.69
N ASP A 4 6.54 42.91 -21.45
CA ASP A 4 5.50 41.95 -21.06
C ASP A 4 4.98 42.51 -19.71
N ASP A 5 4.13 43.54 -19.68
CA ASP A 5 2.68 43.53 -19.86
C ASP A 5 1.94 42.25 -19.41
N GLU A 6 0.85 42.52 -18.69
CA GLU A 6 -0.21 41.61 -18.24
C GLU A 6 0.16 40.62 -17.12
N GLY A 7 -0.53 40.57 -15.99
CA GLY A 7 -1.81 41.14 -15.67
C GLY A 7 -2.35 40.42 -14.45
N ASP A 8 -3.17 41.16 -13.72
CA ASP A 8 -4.15 40.67 -12.77
C ASP A 8 -3.65 40.24 -11.39
N MET A 9 -3.75 41.23 -10.49
CA MET A 9 -4.15 41.05 -9.10
C MET A 9 -5.52 40.33 -9.02
N ALA A 10 -5.59 39.09 -9.46
CA ALA A 10 -6.72 38.22 -9.18
C ALA A 10 -6.62 37.85 -7.71
N GLN A 11 -7.24 38.71 -6.90
CA GLN A 11 -7.72 38.50 -5.54
C GLN A 11 -7.75 37.02 -5.19
N SER A 12 -7.14 36.66 -4.07
CA SER A 12 -7.24 35.33 -3.47
C SER A 12 -8.71 34.96 -3.23
N ILE A 13 -9.37 34.43 -4.25
CA ILE A 13 -10.74 33.91 -4.14
C ILE A 13 -10.58 32.61 -3.35
N PRO A 14 -11.21 32.46 -2.18
CA PRO A 14 -11.09 31.27 -1.32
C PRO A 14 -11.65 29.99 -1.98
N ASN A 15 -12.20 30.10 -3.20
CA ASN A 15 -12.64 28.98 -4.01
C ASN A 15 -12.53 29.34 -5.49
N PRO A 16 -11.35 29.19 -6.12
CA PRO A 16 -11.19 29.52 -7.52
C PRO A 16 -12.10 28.60 -8.37
N PRO A 17 -12.77 29.14 -9.41
CA PRO A 17 -13.64 28.33 -10.25
C PRO A 17 -12.85 27.24 -10.96
N ALA A 18 -13.46 26.05 -11.09
CA ALA A 18 -12.81 24.89 -11.71
C ALA A 18 -12.33 25.21 -13.13
N ILE A 19 -11.08 24.87 -13.43
CA ILE A 19 -10.45 25.08 -14.74
C ILE A 19 -10.89 23.94 -15.67
N LYS A 20 -11.25 24.27 -16.92
CA LYS A 20 -11.65 23.29 -17.91
C LYS A 20 -10.42 22.72 -18.63
N VAL A 21 -10.18 21.42 -18.51
CA VAL A 21 -9.12 20.69 -19.22
C VAL A 21 -9.80 19.67 -20.14
N GLY A 22 -9.80 19.96 -21.45
CA GLY A 22 -10.60 19.19 -22.42
C GLY A 22 -12.10 19.33 -22.15
N ASN A 23 -12.84 18.21 -22.06
CA ASN A 23 -14.27 18.20 -21.70
C ASN A 23 -14.54 18.09 -20.19
N MET A 24 -13.49 18.03 -19.37
CA MET A 24 -13.60 17.82 -17.93
C MET A 24 -13.33 19.13 -17.17
N ARG A 25 -14.12 19.39 -16.12
CA ARG A 25 -13.87 20.50 -15.18
C ARG A 25 -13.07 19.96 -14.00
N VAL A 26 -11.88 20.52 -13.77
CA VAL A 26 -10.99 20.14 -12.67
C VAL A 26 -10.99 21.27 -11.65
N ALA A 27 -11.52 20.99 -10.46
CA ALA A 27 -11.37 21.90 -9.34
C ALA A 27 -9.92 21.82 -8.84
N THR A 28 -9.17 22.91 -8.94
CA THR A 28 -7.92 23.05 -8.21
C THR A 28 -8.30 23.21 -6.74
N LYS A 29 -8.27 22.11 -5.98
CA LYS A 29 -8.39 22.21 -4.52
C LYS A 29 -7.25 23.11 -4.07
N HIS A 30 -7.59 24.32 -3.61
CA HIS A 30 -6.68 25.10 -2.82
C HIS A 30 -6.36 24.21 -1.62
N ARG A 31 -5.13 23.71 -1.51
CA ARG A 31 -4.70 23.00 -0.31
C ARG A 31 -4.83 24.06 0.78
N ASP A 32 -5.73 23.88 1.73
CA ASP A 32 -5.79 24.71 2.92
C ASP A 32 -4.50 24.44 3.70
N SER A 33 -3.40 25.06 3.27
CA SER A 33 -2.08 25.00 3.88
C SER A 33 -2.03 25.89 5.11
N ASN A 34 -3.06 25.81 5.95
CA ASN A 34 -3.01 26.30 7.33
C ASN A 34 -2.24 25.33 8.25
N GLU A 35 -1.82 24.18 7.74
CA GLU A 35 -0.84 23.35 8.42
C GLU A 35 0.55 23.96 8.24
N LYS A 36 1.08 24.49 9.34
CA LYS A 36 2.45 25.00 9.43
C LYS A 36 3.41 23.90 8.95
N ALA A 37 4.26 24.23 7.98
CA ALA A 37 5.29 23.30 7.52
C ALA A 37 6.14 22.84 8.71
N LEU A 38 6.26 21.53 8.88
CA LEU A 38 7.07 20.94 9.94
C LEU A 38 8.53 21.37 9.76
N THR A 39 9.14 21.80 10.84
CA THR A 39 10.58 21.99 10.89
C THR A 39 11.30 20.64 10.78
N SER A 40 12.56 20.66 10.33
CA SER A 40 13.38 19.43 10.26
C SER A 40 13.45 18.69 11.61
N VAL A 41 13.39 19.41 12.73
CA VAL A 41 13.38 18.84 14.08
C VAL A 41 12.08 18.08 14.36
N GLU A 42 10.93 18.70 14.06
CA GLU A 42 9.61 18.07 14.26
C GLU A 42 9.43 16.86 13.35
N TYR A 43 9.90 16.96 12.10
CA TYR A 43 9.89 15.85 11.15
C TYR A 43 10.73 14.66 11.67
N ASN A 44 11.94 14.92 12.15
CA ASN A 44 12.80 13.87 12.71
C ASN A 44 12.22 13.26 13.99
N LYS A 45 11.49 14.05 14.79
CA LYS A 45 10.78 13.55 15.97
C LYS A 45 9.66 12.58 15.58
N GLN A 46 8.82 12.97 14.62
CA GLN A 46 7.75 12.11 14.11
C GLN A 46 8.29 10.83 13.48
N ALA A 47 9.37 10.91 12.71
CA ALA A 47 10.02 9.73 12.12
C ALA A 47 10.53 8.77 13.18
N LYS A 48 11.08 9.27 14.29
CA LYS A 48 11.52 8.45 15.42
C LYS A 48 10.35 7.79 16.15
N GLU A 49 9.27 8.52 16.40
CA GLU A 49 8.06 8.00 17.04
C GLU A 49 7.43 6.89 16.18
N TYR A 50 7.21 7.15 14.89
CA TYR A 50 6.67 6.16 13.96
C TYR A 50 7.55 4.91 13.85
N ASN A 51 8.87 5.09 13.72
CA ASN A 51 9.79 3.95 13.67
C ASN A 51 9.82 3.17 15.00
N SER A 52 9.60 3.85 16.13
CA SER A 52 9.51 3.16 17.43
C SER A 52 8.27 2.28 17.53
N GLU A 53 7.15 2.69 16.93
CA GLU A 53 5.91 1.92 16.87
C GLU A 53 6.03 0.68 15.96
N ILE A 54 6.85 0.73 14.91
CA ILE A 54 7.10 -0.42 14.02
C ILE A 54 7.90 -1.54 14.72
N VAL A 55 8.75 -1.20 15.69
CA VAL A 55 9.56 -2.18 16.45
C VAL A 55 8.77 -2.78 17.62
N VAL A 56 7.56 -2.29 17.90
CA VAL A 56 6.70 -2.89 18.91
C VAL A 56 6.26 -4.26 18.39
N HIS A 57 6.76 -5.32 19.02
CA HIS A 57 6.27 -6.67 18.78
C HIS A 57 4.74 -6.66 18.88
N PRO A 58 4.02 -7.35 17.97
CA PRO A 58 2.58 -7.44 18.04
C PRO A 58 2.18 -7.83 19.46
N GLN A 59 1.34 -7.02 20.11
CA GLN A 59 0.73 -7.43 21.37
C GLN A 59 -0.21 -8.58 21.05
N HIS A 60 0.29 -9.80 21.19
CA HIS A 60 -0.55 -10.97 21.14
C HIS A 60 -1.30 -11.07 22.46
N ASP A 61 -2.59 -11.45 22.42
CA ASP A 61 -3.41 -11.65 23.62
C ASP A 61 -3.00 -12.89 24.44
N PHE A 62 -1.90 -13.55 24.10
CA PHE A 62 -1.42 -14.74 24.80
C PHE A 62 -0.70 -14.34 26.09
N LEU A 63 -1.12 -14.94 27.20
CA LEU A 63 -0.62 -14.65 28.55
C LEU A 63 0.80 -15.19 28.73
N THR A 64 1.17 -16.21 27.96
CA THR A 64 2.47 -16.90 28.06
C THR A 64 3.10 -17.16 26.69
N LYS A 65 4.43 -17.30 26.68
CA LYS A 65 5.19 -17.68 25.47
C LYS A 65 4.80 -19.07 24.95
N GLU A 66 4.47 -19.98 25.85
CA GLU A 66 4.05 -21.36 25.53
C GLU A 66 2.72 -21.37 24.76
N GLU A 67 1.78 -20.51 25.13
CA GLU A 67 0.51 -20.35 24.40
C GLU A 67 0.71 -19.80 22.99
N LEU A 68 1.61 -18.83 22.81
CA LEU A 68 1.96 -18.30 21.49
C LEU A 68 2.59 -19.39 20.62
N GLU A 69 3.55 -20.15 21.15
CA GLU A 69 4.18 -21.26 20.42
C GLU A 69 3.17 -22.36 20.04
N PHE A 70 2.24 -22.66 20.93
CA PHE A 70 1.17 -23.62 20.66
C PHE A 70 0.22 -23.13 19.56
N HIS A 71 -0.19 -21.87 19.63
CA HIS A 71 -1.02 -21.23 18.60
C HIS A 71 -0.35 -21.31 17.23
N ASP A 72 0.89 -20.85 17.12
CA ASP A 72 1.61 -20.76 15.86
C ASP A 72 1.81 -22.13 15.22
N LYS A 73 2.11 -23.14 16.04
CA LYS A 73 2.21 -24.53 15.58
C LYS A 73 0.86 -25.03 15.05
N THR A 74 -0.22 -24.79 15.79
CA THR A 74 -1.56 -25.25 15.42
C THR A 74 -2.04 -24.61 14.12
N VAL A 75 -1.81 -23.29 13.96
CA VAL A 75 -2.15 -22.58 12.72
C VAL A 75 -1.37 -23.15 11.55
N ARG A 76 -0.05 -23.32 11.68
CA ARG A 76 0.79 -23.90 10.61
C ARG A 76 0.32 -25.29 10.21
N ASP A 77 0.04 -26.15 11.18
CA ASP A 77 -0.40 -27.52 10.92
C ASP A 77 -1.79 -27.55 10.26
N SER A 78 -2.70 -26.65 10.63
CA SER A 78 -4.02 -26.51 10.01
C SER A 78 -3.99 -26.00 8.56
N GLN A 79 -2.99 -25.19 8.23
CA GLN A 79 -2.84 -24.57 6.90
C GLN A 79 -2.00 -25.42 5.95
N ASN A 80 -1.25 -26.40 6.46
CA ASN A 80 -0.47 -27.31 5.64
C ASN A 80 -1.40 -28.21 4.81
N LYS A 81 -1.51 -27.88 3.52
CA LYS A 81 -2.16 -28.74 2.54
C LYS A 81 -1.34 -30.02 2.35
N PRO A 82 -1.98 -31.18 2.12
CA PRO A 82 -1.26 -32.40 1.80
C PRO A 82 -0.41 -32.20 0.53
N GLU A 83 0.82 -32.71 0.56
CA GLU A 83 1.70 -32.66 -0.60
C GLU A 83 1.05 -33.36 -1.80
N PRO A 84 1.20 -32.82 -3.02
CA PRO A 84 0.65 -33.44 -4.21
C PRO A 84 1.31 -34.80 -4.43
N LYS A 85 0.51 -35.87 -4.36
CA LYS A 85 0.98 -37.23 -4.67
C LYS A 85 1.06 -37.40 -6.18
N VAL A 86 2.27 -37.52 -6.72
CA VAL A 86 2.49 -37.92 -8.12
C VAL A 86 2.45 -39.45 -8.19
N SER A 87 1.32 -40.02 -8.61
CA SER A 87 1.27 -41.44 -8.98
C SER A 87 1.69 -41.60 -10.45
N LYS A 88 2.70 -42.43 -10.71
CA LYS A 88 3.00 -42.86 -12.08
C LYS A 88 1.80 -43.63 -12.63
N PRO A 89 1.43 -43.46 -13.91
CA PRO A 89 0.41 -44.29 -14.53
C PRO A 89 0.79 -45.76 -14.40
N THR A 90 -0.06 -46.58 -13.76
CA THR A 90 0.16 -48.02 -13.57
C THR A 90 0.09 -48.79 -14.90
N GLN A 91 -0.53 -48.19 -15.93
CA GLN A 91 -0.67 -48.81 -17.24
C GLN A 91 0.37 -48.26 -18.22
N PRO A 92 0.96 -49.12 -19.07
CA PRO A 92 1.77 -48.65 -20.17
C PRO A 92 0.90 -47.76 -21.07
N ILE A 93 1.33 -46.51 -21.26
CA ILE A 93 0.77 -45.62 -22.27
C ILE A 93 1.02 -46.29 -23.61
N MET A 94 0.01 -46.95 -24.17
CA MET A 94 0.04 -47.38 -25.56
C MET A 94 0.24 -46.14 -26.41
N ARG A 95 1.44 -45.99 -26.98
CA ARG A 95 1.68 -44.96 -27.99
C ARG A 95 0.79 -45.28 -29.17
N ILE A 96 -0.27 -44.51 -29.36
CA ILE A 96 -1.12 -44.59 -30.54
C ILE A 96 -0.31 -43.97 -31.69
N CYS A 97 0.59 -44.76 -32.28
CA CYS A 97 1.26 -44.41 -33.53
C CYS A 97 0.56 -45.14 -34.68
N HIS A 98 -0.45 -44.55 -35.32
CA HIS A 98 -0.81 -44.89 -36.70
C HIS A 98 -1.44 -43.67 -37.38
N GLN A 99 -0.70 -43.06 -38.31
CA GLN A 99 -1.28 -42.28 -39.41
C GLN A 99 -0.58 -42.69 -40.71
N PRO A 100 -1.33 -42.66 -41.84
CA PRO A 100 -1.21 -43.59 -42.98
C PRO A 100 0.09 -43.51 -43.78
#